data_AF-A0A8T0RI65-F1
#
_entry.id   AF-A0A8T0RI65-F1
#
_cell.length_a   1.000
_cell.length_b   1.000
_cell.length_c   1.000
_cell.angle_alpha   90.00
_cell.angle_beta   90.00
_cell.angle_gamma   90.00
#
_symmetry.space_group_name_H-M   'P 1'
#
loop_
_entity.id
_entity.type
_entity.pdbx_description
1 polymer ?
#
loop_
_entity_poly.entity_id
_entity_poly.type
_entity_poly.pdbx_seq_one_letter_code
_entity_poly.pdbx_strand_id
1 'polypeptide(L)'
;MKGASNSQPGAGAQAQAGRRRRWGLLLPLLVGAAFLAEIAFLGRLDMAKNAEAVESWTTSFYRRSANWGEGEGGGGDGGDDEIRRCEERLELEDAVPYDRDFDRDPVLVGGAAKDWNKCAVGCEFGFSASKTPDATFGIAPDSSVESILRSMESSQYYSGNNIDVARGRGYKIVMTTSLSSDIPVGYFSWAEYDIMAPVPPKTEEALAAAFISNCGARNFRLQALEMLENLDVKIDSYGSCHRNRDGKVDKVETLKRYKFSLAFENSNEEDYVTEKYFQSLVAGSIPVVVGAPNIQEFSPGEGAILHIKELDDVASVAKTMKNIASNPDAFNQSLRWKYDGPSDSFKALIDMAAVHSSCRLCIHIATKIHEKEERTPKFANRPCSCSSKKGTVYHLFVRERGQFKSESIYLRSGQITLGALESAVLAKFRSLNHVPVWKDERPPSIRGGDDLKVYKIYPVGLTQRQALYGFRFRDDSELEQYIKDHPCAKLEVIFV
;
A
#
# COMPACT_ATOMS: atom_id res chain seq x y z
N MET A 1 -15.67 5.79 -69.45
CA MET A 1 -16.81 5.38 -70.29
C MET A 1 -18.05 5.32 -69.41
N LYS A 2 -19.10 6.07 -69.83
CA LYS A 2 -20.55 6.00 -69.51
C LYS A 2 -20.96 5.06 -68.36
N GLY A 3 -21.75 5.47 -67.36
CA GLY A 3 -22.70 6.56 -67.27
C GLY A 3 -23.97 6.07 -66.56
N ALA A 4 -24.37 6.81 -65.51
CA ALA A 4 -25.73 7.33 -65.26
C ALA A 4 -26.92 6.34 -65.19
N SER A 5 -27.99 6.54 -64.42
CA SER A 5 -28.47 7.53 -63.45
C SER A 5 -29.98 7.24 -63.27
N ASN A 6 -30.62 7.87 -62.29
CA ASN A 6 -32.05 8.18 -62.17
C ASN A 6 -32.97 7.07 -61.62
N SER A 7 -33.98 7.36 -60.80
CA SER A 7 -34.49 8.60 -60.19
C SER A 7 -35.64 8.25 -59.22
N GLN A 8 -35.85 9.08 -58.19
CA GLN A 8 -37.09 9.23 -57.38
C GLN A 8 -38.31 9.64 -58.27
N PRO A 9 -39.54 10.00 -57.79
CA PRO A 9 -40.07 10.19 -56.41
C PRO A 9 -41.53 9.71 -56.19
N GLY A 10 -42.13 9.97 -55.01
CA GLY A 10 -43.58 9.97 -54.86
C GLY A 10 -44.10 10.00 -53.42
N ALA A 11 -44.43 11.19 -52.91
CA ALA A 11 -45.15 11.41 -51.66
C ALA A 11 -46.67 11.31 -51.85
N GLY A 12 -47.41 10.93 -50.78
CA GLY A 12 -48.88 10.99 -50.76
C GLY A 12 -49.44 10.61 -49.40
N ALA A 13 -50.23 11.51 -48.81
CA ALA A 13 -50.64 11.54 -47.41
C ALA A 13 -52.12 11.15 -47.19
N GLN A 14 -52.42 10.86 -45.92
CA GLN A 14 -53.69 11.06 -45.18
C GLN A 14 -54.87 10.05 -45.27
N ALA A 15 -55.33 9.71 -44.04
CA ALA A 15 -56.70 9.66 -43.50
C ALA A 15 -57.11 8.27 -42.95
N GLN A 16 -57.03 8.04 -41.63
CA GLN A 16 -58.01 8.32 -40.56
C GLN A 16 -59.22 7.36 -40.47
N ALA A 17 -59.56 7.04 -39.21
CA ALA A 17 -60.72 6.32 -38.66
C ALA A 17 -60.62 4.78 -38.67
N GLY A 18 -60.73 4.06 -37.56
CA GLY A 18 -60.99 4.41 -36.17
C GLY A 18 -61.41 3.14 -35.41
N ARG A 19 -60.85 2.90 -34.21
CA ARG A 19 -61.57 2.16 -33.17
C ARG A 19 -60.99 2.45 -31.79
N ARG A 20 -61.62 3.42 -31.11
CA ARG A 20 -61.58 3.60 -29.67
C ARG A 20 -62.14 2.35 -28.98
N ARG A 21 -61.36 1.74 -28.09
CA ARG A 21 -61.69 1.40 -26.69
C ARG A 21 -60.85 0.21 -26.22
N ARG A 22 -59.83 0.50 -25.42
CA ARG A 22 -59.41 -0.27 -24.22
C ARG A 22 -58.33 0.51 -23.45
N TRP A 23 -58.58 1.78 -23.17
CA TRP A 23 -57.81 2.57 -22.20
C TRP A 23 -58.51 2.52 -20.85
N GLY A 24 -58.61 1.31 -20.29
CA GLY A 24 -59.22 1.07 -18.98
C GLY A 24 -58.40 0.16 -18.07
N LEU A 25 -57.20 -0.25 -18.50
CA LEU A 25 -56.34 -1.17 -17.76
C LEU A 25 -54.87 -0.73 -17.69
N LEU A 26 -54.47 0.35 -18.36
CA LEU A 26 -53.07 0.82 -18.38
C LEU A 26 -52.80 2.01 -17.46
N LEU A 27 -53.83 2.73 -17.00
CA LEU A 27 -53.65 3.83 -16.05
C LEU A 27 -53.34 3.36 -14.61
N PRO A 28 -53.93 2.27 -14.08
CA PRO A 28 -53.52 1.73 -12.78
C PRO A 28 -52.11 1.12 -12.80
N LEU A 29 -51.68 0.57 -13.95
CA LEU A 29 -50.33 0.01 -14.13
C LEU A 29 -49.25 1.09 -14.24
N LEU A 30 -49.55 2.22 -14.89
CA LEU A 30 -48.61 3.34 -14.98
C LEU A 30 -48.49 4.12 -13.66
N VAL A 31 -49.57 4.24 -12.89
CA VAL A 31 -49.51 4.83 -11.53
C VAL A 31 -48.81 3.87 -10.55
N GLY A 32 -49.04 2.55 -10.64
CA GLY A 32 -48.31 1.55 -9.85
C GLY A 32 -46.81 1.49 -10.18
N ALA A 33 -46.43 1.64 -11.45
CA ALA A 33 -45.03 1.70 -11.86
C ALA A 33 -44.34 3.01 -11.44
N ALA A 34 -45.05 4.15 -11.45
CA ALA A 34 -44.52 5.41 -10.93
C ALA A 34 -44.34 5.37 -9.39
N PHE A 35 -45.28 4.74 -8.66
CA PHE A 35 -45.17 4.58 -7.20
C PHE A 35 -44.06 3.60 -6.80
N LEU A 36 -43.85 2.52 -7.56
CA LEU A 36 -42.73 1.60 -7.35
C LEU A 36 -41.39 2.22 -7.75
N ALA A 37 -41.35 3.10 -8.76
CA ALA A 37 -40.17 3.87 -9.12
C ALA A 37 -39.84 4.95 -8.07
N GLU A 38 -40.83 5.61 -7.47
CA GLU A 38 -40.63 6.53 -6.34
C GLU A 38 -40.20 5.80 -5.06
N ILE A 39 -40.75 4.63 -4.75
CA ILE A 39 -40.29 3.80 -3.61
C ILE A 39 -38.87 3.27 -3.87
N ALA A 40 -38.52 2.91 -5.11
CA ALA A 40 -37.16 2.51 -5.47
C ALA A 40 -36.17 3.71 -5.52
N PHE A 41 -36.65 4.92 -5.81
CA PHE A 41 -35.88 6.16 -5.77
C PHE A 41 -35.65 6.65 -4.33
N LEU A 42 -36.64 6.51 -3.45
CA LEU A 42 -36.51 6.74 -2.01
C LEU A 42 -35.71 5.64 -1.31
N GLY A 43 -35.66 4.42 -1.87
CA GLY A 43 -34.79 3.33 -1.42
C GLY A 43 -33.33 3.43 -1.91
N ARG A 44 -33.01 4.41 -2.76
CA ARG A 44 -31.65 4.70 -3.27
C ARG A 44 -31.04 6.00 -2.76
N LEU A 45 -31.78 6.77 -1.95
CA LEU A 45 -31.15 7.74 -1.07
C LEU A 45 -30.49 6.93 0.05
N ASP A 46 -29.17 7.00 0.09
CA ASP A 46 -28.34 6.34 1.09
C ASP A 46 -28.71 6.84 2.49
N MET A 47 -29.67 6.16 3.10
CA MET A 47 -30.11 6.38 4.47
C MET A 47 -28.98 6.07 5.45
N ALA A 48 -27.89 5.40 5.07
CA ALA A 48 -26.75 5.17 5.97
C ALA A 48 -25.92 6.44 6.19
N LYS A 49 -25.70 7.27 5.16
CA LYS A 49 -25.00 8.56 5.31
C LYS A 49 -25.82 9.61 6.06
N ASN A 50 -27.13 9.62 5.86
CA ASN A 50 -28.02 10.50 6.64
C ASN A 50 -28.31 9.91 8.03
N ALA A 51 -28.30 8.58 8.20
CA ALA A 51 -28.36 7.95 9.52
C ALA A 51 -27.08 8.18 10.30
N GLU A 52 -25.88 8.15 9.71
CA GLU A 52 -24.64 8.54 10.43
C GLU A 52 -24.67 10.00 10.88
N ALA A 53 -25.15 10.91 10.03
CA ALA A 53 -25.29 12.33 10.40
C ALA A 53 -26.36 12.55 11.48
N VAL A 54 -27.49 11.83 11.41
CA VAL A 54 -28.58 11.90 12.39
C VAL A 54 -28.23 11.15 13.68
N GLU A 55 -27.49 10.05 13.61
CA GLU A 55 -27.03 9.23 14.75
C GLU A 55 -25.90 9.94 15.50
N SER A 56 -24.99 10.61 14.78
CA SER A 56 -24.01 11.57 15.33
C SER A 56 -24.68 12.73 16.07
N TRP A 57 -25.78 13.27 15.51
CA TRP A 57 -26.56 14.32 16.16
C TRP A 57 -27.37 13.79 17.36
N THR A 58 -28.03 12.63 17.25
CA THR A 58 -28.85 12.08 18.34
C THR A 58 -28.01 11.53 19.48
N THR A 59 -26.81 10.99 19.22
CA THR A 59 -25.87 10.58 20.29
C THR A 59 -25.32 11.79 21.05
N SER A 60 -25.14 12.94 20.39
CA SER A 60 -24.81 14.22 21.04
C SER A 60 -25.94 14.74 21.95
N PHE A 61 -27.21 14.57 21.54
CA PHE A 61 -28.35 14.97 22.37
C PHE A 61 -28.71 13.97 23.49
N TYR A 62 -28.55 12.65 23.27
CA TYR A 62 -28.85 11.63 24.29
C TYR A 62 -27.81 11.55 25.40
N ARG A 63 -26.55 11.94 25.15
CA ARG A 63 -25.57 12.13 26.25
C ARG A 63 -25.94 13.24 27.23
N ARG A 64 -26.93 14.09 26.89
CA ARG A 64 -27.36 15.21 27.74
C ARG A 64 -28.48 14.88 28.72
N SER A 65 -28.96 13.62 28.82
CA SER A 65 -30.16 13.32 29.65
C SER A 65 -30.16 12.06 30.51
N ALA A 66 -29.05 11.34 30.66
CA ALA A 66 -29.01 10.12 31.49
C ALA A 66 -27.89 10.14 32.54
N ASN A 67 -28.09 10.93 33.62
CA ASN A 67 -27.89 10.47 35.00
C ASN A 67 -28.39 11.53 36.00
N TRP A 68 -29.69 11.48 36.29
CA TRP A 68 -30.22 11.87 37.60
C TRP A 68 -30.67 10.58 38.26
N GLY A 69 -29.81 10.06 39.13
CA GLY A 69 -30.10 8.98 40.07
C GLY A 69 -29.37 9.32 41.36
N GLU A 70 -30.11 9.88 42.30
CA GLU A 70 -29.62 10.21 43.64
C GLU A 70 -29.06 8.95 44.33
N GLY A 71 -27.82 9.03 44.75
CA GLY A 71 -27.14 8.08 45.62
C GLY A 71 -25.95 8.80 46.24
N GLU A 72 -26.13 9.30 47.47
CA GLU A 72 -25.08 9.96 48.25
C GLU A 72 -23.87 9.03 48.44
N GLY A 73 -22.68 9.48 48.04
CA GLY A 73 -21.43 8.79 48.38
C GLY A 73 -20.20 9.20 47.56
N GLY A 74 -19.47 10.23 48.03
CA GLY A 74 -18.00 10.33 47.89
C GLY A 74 -17.44 10.86 46.56
N GLY A 75 -16.80 12.03 46.62
CA GLY A 75 -16.27 12.76 45.46
C GLY A 75 -15.16 12.05 44.67
N GLY A 76 -15.26 12.17 43.35
CA GLY A 76 -14.23 11.73 42.40
C GLY A 76 -14.69 11.82 40.95
N ASP A 77 -15.04 13.01 40.43
CA ASP A 77 -15.51 13.14 39.03
C ASP A 77 -15.07 14.44 38.31
N GLY A 78 -14.53 15.43 39.02
CA GLY A 78 -14.15 16.71 38.38
C GLY A 78 -12.92 16.66 37.46
N GLY A 79 -12.15 15.57 37.46
CA GLY A 79 -10.87 15.45 36.77
C GLY A 79 -10.96 14.98 35.31
N ASP A 80 -11.82 13.99 35.03
CA ASP A 80 -12.01 13.49 33.66
C ASP A 80 -12.76 14.50 32.79
N ASP A 81 -13.66 15.27 33.41
CA ASP A 81 -14.38 16.37 32.75
C ASP A 81 -13.47 17.54 32.34
N GLU A 82 -12.37 17.80 33.05
CA GLU A 82 -11.38 18.83 32.65
C GLU A 82 -10.57 18.36 31.43
N ILE A 83 -10.19 17.08 31.40
CA ILE A 83 -9.42 16.50 30.31
C ILE A 83 -10.26 16.37 29.04
N ARG A 84 -11.50 15.88 29.17
CA ARG A 84 -12.43 15.81 28.03
C ARG A 84 -12.65 17.20 27.41
N ARG A 85 -12.77 18.24 28.24
CA ARG A 85 -12.85 19.64 27.76
C ARG A 85 -11.59 20.09 27.03
N CYS A 86 -10.40 19.65 27.45
CA CYS A 86 -9.16 19.89 26.71
C CYS A 86 -9.20 19.22 25.34
N GLU A 87 -9.56 17.93 25.25
CA GLU A 87 -9.61 17.17 24.00
C GLU A 87 -10.61 17.79 23.01
N GLU A 88 -11.84 18.07 23.46
CA GLU A 88 -12.88 18.73 22.65
C GLU A 88 -12.45 20.11 22.15
N ARG A 89 -11.76 20.88 22.99
CA ARG A 89 -11.24 22.19 22.58
C ARG A 89 -10.13 22.05 21.54
N LEU A 90 -9.18 21.13 21.75
CA LEU A 90 -8.09 20.89 20.79
C LEU A 90 -8.61 20.38 19.45
N GLU A 91 -9.61 19.51 19.46
CA GLU A 91 -10.25 19.02 18.23
C GLU A 91 -10.83 20.17 17.40
N LEU A 92 -11.45 21.17 18.05
CA LEU A 92 -12.01 22.34 17.37
C LEU A 92 -10.95 23.36 16.95
N GLU A 93 -10.00 23.68 17.83
CA GLU A 93 -8.99 24.73 17.59
C GLU A 93 -7.89 24.28 16.62
N ASP A 94 -7.55 23.00 16.59
CA ASP A 94 -6.54 22.46 15.67
C ASP A 94 -7.12 22.04 14.30
N ALA A 95 -8.46 22.00 14.16
CA ALA A 95 -9.16 21.70 12.89
C ALA A 95 -9.13 22.88 11.90
N VAL A 96 -7.92 23.34 11.58
CA VAL A 96 -7.69 24.40 10.60
C VAL A 96 -7.90 23.83 9.18
N PRO A 97 -8.86 24.35 8.39
CA PRO A 97 -9.14 23.81 7.06
C PRO A 97 -8.01 24.14 6.09
N TYR A 98 -7.62 23.19 5.24
CA TYR A 98 -6.68 23.43 4.13
C TYR A 98 -7.34 24.21 3.00
N ASP A 99 -6.55 24.98 2.24
CA ASP A 99 -7.06 25.80 1.14
C ASP A 99 -7.57 24.95 -0.04
N ARG A 100 -6.91 23.81 -0.28
CA ARG A 100 -7.27 22.90 -1.38
C ARG A 100 -8.04 21.69 -0.88
N ASP A 101 -9.27 21.55 -1.36
CA ASP A 101 -10.08 20.35 -1.21
C ASP A 101 -9.82 19.41 -2.40
N PHE A 102 -9.07 18.33 -2.17
CA PHE A 102 -8.72 17.38 -3.23
C PHE A 102 -9.90 16.59 -3.79
N ASP A 103 -11.06 16.53 -3.11
CA ASP A 103 -12.25 15.90 -3.67
C ASP A 103 -12.87 16.77 -4.79
N ARG A 104 -12.63 18.09 -4.75
CA ARG A 104 -13.09 19.06 -5.76
C ARG A 104 -12.02 19.49 -6.73
N ASP A 105 -10.77 19.57 -6.25
CA ASP A 105 -9.60 19.96 -7.01
C ASP A 105 -8.49 18.89 -6.90
N PRO A 106 -8.67 17.75 -7.60
CA PRO A 106 -7.82 16.58 -7.45
C PRO A 106 -6.36 16.87 -7.82
N VAL A 107 -5.44 16.10 -7.24
CA VAL A 107 -4.03 16.09 -7.67
C VAL A 107 -3.98 15.71 -9.14
N LEU A 108 -3.30 16.52 -9.96
CA LEU A 108 -3.17 16.29 -11.39
C LEU A 108 -1.75 15.88 -11.75
N VAL A 109 -1.59 14.67 -12.27
CA VAL A 109 -0.30 14.13 -12.73
C VAL A 109 -0.27 14.03 -14.27
N GLY A 110 0.66 14.74 -14.89
CA GLY A 110 0.89 14.74 -16.33
C GLY A 110 1.78 13.59 -16.81
N GLY A 111 1.69 13.25 -18.10
CA GLY A 111 2.63 12.36 -18.78
C GLY A 111 2.35 10.86 -18.64
N ALA A 112 1.22 10.45 -18.07
CA ALA A 112 0.75 9.07 -18.08
C ALA A 112 -0.79 8.99 -18.08
N ALA A 113 -1.34 7.86 -18.50
CA ALA A 113 -2.76 7.56 -18.40
C ALA A 113 -3.09 6.92 -17.04
N LYS A 114 -4.35 7.05 -16.59
CA LYS A 114 -4.84 6.38 -15.37
C LYS A 114 -5.10 4.89 -15.64
N ASP A 115 -4.50 4.03 -14.84
CA ASP A 115 -4.59 2.56 -14.92
C ASP A 115 -5.11 1.89 -13.62
N TRP A 116 -5.74 2.66 -12.73
CA TRP A 116 -6.14 2.23 -11.39
C TRP A 116 -7.44 2.89 -10.94
N ASN A 117 -8.16 2.26 -10.00
CA ASN A 117 -9.59 2.53 -9.77
C ASN A 117 -9.92 3.37 -8.52
N LYS A 118 -9.13 3.30 -7.43
CA LYS A 118 -9.47 3.91 -6.13
C LYS A 118 -8.26 4.50 -5.42
N CYS A 119 -8.44 5.67 -4.81
CA CYS A 119 -7.43 6.34 -3.97
C CYS A 119 -8.03 6.91 -2.70
N ALA A 120 -7.18 7.12 -1.70
CA ALA A 120 -7.51 7.88 -0.50
C ALA A 120 -7.56 9.40 -0.72
N VAL A 121 -7.12 9.90 -1.88
CA VAL A 121 -7.13 11.33 -2.23
C VAL A 121 -7.59 11.52 -3.68
N GLY A 122 -8.35 12.59 -3.96
CA GLY A 122 -8.73 12.92 -5.34
C GLY A 122 -7.50 13.07 -6.24
N CYS A 123 -7.48 12.30 -7.32
CA CYS A 123 -6.27 12.07 -8.10
C CYS A 123 -6.59 11.69 -9.56
N GLU A 124 -6.00 12.46 -10.46
CA GLU A 124 -6.20 12.40 -11.91
C GLU A 124 -4.85 12.31 -12.64
N PHE A 125 -4.85 11.55 -13.73
CA PHE A 125 -3.70 11.35 -14.59
C PHE A 125 -4.08 11.72 -16.01
N GLY A 126 -3.23 12.47 -16.71
CA GLY A 126 -3.40 12.80 -18.11
C GLY A 126 -3.11 14.27 -18.42
N PHE A 127 -3.69 14.74 -19.52
CA PHE A 127 -3.56 16.12 -19.96
C PHE A 127 -4.83 16.91 -19.64
N SER A 128 -4.65 18.11 -19.08
CA SER A 128 -5.72 19.08 -18.90
C SER A 128 -5.35 20.38 -19.62
N ALA A 129 -6.22 20.84 -20.52
CA ALA A 129 -6.02 22.11 -21.21
C ALA A 129 -6.25 23.33 -20.29
N SER A 130 -6.94 23.13 -19.16
CA SER A 130 -7.37 24.21 -18.26
C SER A 130 -6.59 24.27 -16.95
N LYS A 131 -5.69 23.30 -16.69
CA LYS A 131 -4.96 23.19 -15.42
C LYS A 131 -3.53 22.72 -15.65
N THR A 132 -2.57 23.45 -15.09
CA THR A 132 -1.18 23.01 -15.00
C THR A 132 -1.09 21.82 -14.03
N PRO A 133 -0.44 20.70 -14.40
CA PRO A 133 -0.31 19.55 -13.51
C PRO A 133 0.55 19.89 -12.29
N ASP A 134 0.26 19.25 -11.16
CA ASP A 134 1.06 19.34 -9.94
C ASP A 134 2.44 18.67 -10.12
N ALA A 135 2.48 17.61 -10.93
CA ALA A 135 3.69 16.88 -11.28
C ALA A 135 3.58 16.23 -12.67
N THR A 136 4.70 15.93 -13.32
CA THR A 136 4.72 15.22 -14.61
C THR A 136 5.81 14.17 -14.68
N PHE A 137 5.55 13.07 -15.38
CA PHE A 137 6.61 12.10 -15.73
C PHE A 137 7.62 12.73 -16.69
N GLY A 138 8.90 12.52 -16.40
CA GLY A 138 10.02 13.16 -17.10
C GLY A 138 10.38 14.52 -16.49
N ILE A 139 11.27 15.24 -17.18
CA ILE A 139 11.68 16.59 -16.79
C ILE A 139 10.63 17.58 -17.25
N ALA A 140 10.04 18.29 -16.29
CA ALA A 140 9.09 19.37 -16.56
C ALA A 140 9.81 20.58 -17.18
N PRO A 141 9.25 21.20 -18.23
CA PRO A 141 9.78 22.46 -18.77
C PRO A 141 9.49 23.65 -17.86
N ASP A 142 8.42 23.58 -17.07
CA ASP A 142 8.01 24.59 -16.10
C ASP A 142 8.52 24.20 -14.71
N SER A 143 9.23 25.12 -14.05
CA SER A 143 9.81 24.90 -12.72
C SER A 143 8.79 24.85 -11.59
N SER A 144 7.54 25.27 -11.84
CA SER A 144 6.42 25.14 -10.90
C SER A 144 5.84 23.73 -10.86
N VAL A 145 6.19 22.87 -11.83
CA VAL A 145 5.71 21.48 -11.95
C VAL A 145 6.79 20.51 -11.48
N GLU A 146 6.43 19.61 -10.57
CA GLU A 146 7.38 18.64 -10.03
C GLU A 146 7.72 17.57 -11.08
N SER A 147 9.02 17.33 -11.30
CA SER A 147 9.51 16.32 -12.26
C SER A 147 9.60 14.94 -11.62
N ILE A 148 8.99 13.93 -12.25
CA ILE A 148 8.91 12.54 -11.75
C ILE A 148 9.83 11.62 -12.58
N LEU A 149 10.73 10.92 -11.90
CA LEU A 149 11.44 9.76 -12.43
C LEU A 149 10.71 8.49 -11.98
N ARG A 150 10.36 7.61 -12.92
CA ARG A 150 9.84 6.26 -12.62
C ARG A 150 10.56 5.20 -13.43
N SER A 151 11.14 4.22 -12.74
CA SER A 151 11.86 3.10 -13.37
C SER A 151 11.94 1.92 -12.42
N MET A 152 11.73 0.70 -12.93
CA MET A 152 11.96 -0.53 -12.17
C MET A 152 13.29 -1.22 -12.55
N GLU A 153 14.14 -0.51 -13.31
CA GLU A 153 15.44 -1.00 -13.76
C GLU A 153 16.56 -0.62 -12.77
N SER A 154 17.53 -1.52 -12.62
CA SER A 154 18.69 -1.30 -11.74
C SER A 154 19.51 -0.07 -12.12
N SER A 155 19.96 0.68 -11.10
CA SER A 155 20.90 1.79 -11.29
C SER A 155 22.28 1.35 -11.72
N GLN A 156 22.63 0.07 -11.50
CA GLN A 156 23.86 -0.54 -11.98
C GLN A 156 23.89 -0.61 -13.50
N TYR A 157 22.75 -0.72 -14.19
CA TYR A 157 22.67 -0.63 -15.66
C TYR A 157 22.38 0.78 -16.14
N TYR A 158 21.53 1.50 -15.42
CA TYR A 158 21.08 2.84 -15.75
C TYR A 158 21.37 3.79 -14.61
N SER A 159 22.54 4.43 -14.61
CA SER A 159 22.99 5.31 -13.51
C SER A 159 22.01 6.45 -13.19
N GLY A 160 21.15 6.83 -14.14
CA GLY A 160 20.08 7.81 -13.91
C GLY A 160 19.00 7.36 -12.92
N ASN A 161 18.91 6.07 -12.60
CA ASN A 161 17.97 5.51 -11.62
C ASN A 161 18.53 5.56 -10.19
N ASN A 162 19.81 5.87 -10.00
CA ASN A 162 20.33 6.18 -8.67
C ASN A 162 19.65 7.45 -8.16
N ILE A 163 19.20 7.44 -6.91
CA ILE A 163 18.39 8.52 -6.33
C ILE A 163 19.14 9.86 -6.37
N ASP A 164 20.40 9.89 -5.94
CA ASP A 164 21.20 11.11 -5.89
C ASP A 164 21.48 11.66 -7.30
N VAL A 165 21.78 10.77 -8.25
CA VAL A 165 21.96 11.14 -9.66
C VAL A 165 20.66 11.71 -10.24
N ALA A 166 19.51 11.10 -9.94
CA ALA A 166 18.21 11.59 -10.37
C ALA A 166 17.92 12.99 -9.79
N ARG A 167 18.19 13.21 -8.50
CA ARG A 167 18.08 14.54 -7.87
C ARG A 167 18.96 15.56 -8.57
N GLY A 168 20.22 15.21 -8.84
CA GLY A 168 21.17 16.07 -9.55
C GLY A 168 20.72 16.44 -10.97
N ARG A 169 19.90 15.59 -11.60
CA ARG A 169 19.29 15.85 -12.91
C ARG A 169 17.97 16.64 -12.84
N GLY A 170 17.53 17.03 -11.65
CA GLY A 170 16.34 17.87 -11.46
C GLY A 170 15.07 17.11 -11.09
N TYR A 171 15.11 15.78 -10.92
CA TYR A 171 13.92 15.03 -10.49
C TYR A 171 13.59 15.29 -9.03
N LYS A 172 12.36 15.75 -8.78
CA LYS A 172 11.85 16.11 -7.45
C LYS A 172 11.00 15.02 -6.82
N ILE A 173 10.56 14.05 -7.62
CA ILE A 173 9.97 12.80 -7.15
C ILE A 173 10.67 11.63 -7.85
N VAL A 174 11.22 10.70 -7.07
CA VAL A 174 11.93 9.52 -7.55
C VAL A 174 11.15 8.27 -7.16
N MET A 175 10.86 7.43 -8.15
CA MET A 175 10.09 6.20 -8.01
C MET A 175 10.89 5.03 -8.61
N THR A 176 11.61 4.29 -7.77
CA THR A 176 12.38 3.11 -8.20
C THR A 176 12.12 1.89 -7.32
N THR A 177 12.79 0.77 -7.59
CA THR A 177 12.73 -0.41 -6.71
C THR A 177 13.30 -0.13 -5.31
N SER A 178 14.15 0.88 -5.16
CA SER A 178 14.72 1.26 -3.85
C SER A 178 13.63 1.67 -2.88
N LEU A 179 13.61 1.05 -1.69
CA LEU A 179 12.71 1.44 -0.60
C LEU A 179 13.08 2.82 -0.02
N SER A 180 14.25 3.37 -0.39
CA SER A 180 14.68 4.74 -0.10
C SER A 180 14.15 5.78 -1.11
N SER A 181 13.48 5.35 -2.18
CA SER A 181 12.78 6.27 -3.09
C SER A 181 11.62 6.98 -2.38
N ASP A 182 11.17 8.12 -2.94
CA ASP A 182 9.96 8.79 -2.43
C ASP A 182 8.75 7.84 -2.48
N ILE A 183 8.58 7.14 -3.62
CA ILE A 183 7.54 6.13 -3.81
C ILE A 183 8.18 4.87 -4.42
N PRO A 184 8.47 3.84 -3.61
CA PRO A 184 9.04 2.61 -4.14
C PRO A 184 8.08 1.88 -5.09
N VAL A 185 8.60 1.33 -6.17
CA VAL A 185 7.88 0.53 -7.18
C VAL A 185 8.54 -0.83 -7.26
N GLY A 186 8.07 -1.76 -6.42
CA GLY A 186 8.60 -3.12 -6.33
C GLY A 186 7.89 -4.11 -7.23
N TYR A 187 8.50 -5.29 -7.43
CA TYR A 187 7.94 -6.42 -8.17
C TYR A 187 7.10 -7.35 -7.29
N PHE A 188 6.35 -6.78 -6.35
CA PHE A 188 5.60 -7.56 -5.37
C PHE A 188 4.22 -6.97 -5.09
N SER A 189 3.22 -7.83 -5.04
CA SER A 189 1.89 -7.55 -4.52
C SER A 189 1.15 -8.86 -4.28
N TRP A 190 0.16 -8.84 -3.38
CA TRP A 190 -0.74 -9.98 -3.18
C TRP A 190 -1.64 -10.25 -4.40
N ALA A 191 -1.94 -9.21 -5.19
CA ALA A 191 -2.77 -9.30 -6.38
C ALA A 191 -2.06 -9.98 -7.57
N GLU A 192 -0.77 -9.72 -7.74
CA GLU A 192 0.01 -10.26 -8.88
C GLU A 192 0.63 -11.63 -8.57
N TYR A 193 0.96 -11.91 -7.31
CA TYR A 193 1.63 -13.13 -6.91
C TYR A 193 0.82 -13.89 -5.86
N ASP A 194 0.40 -15.11 -6.21
CA ASP A 194 -0.17 -16.05 -5.23
C ASP A 194 0.95 -16.65 -4.35
N ILE A 195 1.55 -15.80 -3.51
CA ILE A 195 2.67 -16.13 -2.62
C ILE A 195 2.25 -17.20 -1.60
N MET A 196 0.95 -17.33 -1.31
CA MET A 196 0.40 -18.33 -0.40
C MET A 196 -0.13 -19.58 -1.13
N ALA A 197 0.15 -19.73 -2.43
CA ALA A 197 -0.20 -20.92 -3.20
C ALA A 197 0.31 -22.20 -2.49
N PRO A 198 -0.49 -23.29 -2.48
CA PRO A 198 -0.09 -24.57 -1.90
C PRO A 198 1.23 -25.08 -2.49
N VAL A 199 2.04 -25.75 -1.68
CA VAL A 199 3.31 -26.33 -2.12
C VAL A 199 3.04 -27.68 -2.80
N PRO A 200 3.27 -27.83 -4.11
CA PRO A 200 3.10 -29.12 -4.78
C PRO A 200 4.28 -30.05 -4.50
N PRO A 201 4.11 -31.37 -4.73
CA PRO A 201 5.23 -32.32 -4.67
C PRO A 201 6.37 -31.91 -5.60
N LYS A 202 7.61 -32.03 -5.10
CA LYS A 202 8.82 -31.77 -5.88
C LYS A 202 9.21 -33.05 -6.61
N THR A 203 9.11 -33.05 -7.94
CA THR A 203 9.22 -34.26 -8.77
C THR A 203 10.50 -34.35 -9.59
N GLU A 204 11.27 -33.28 -9.69
CA GLU A 204 12.51 -33.27 -10.48
C GLU A 204 13.69 -33.80 -9.66
N GLU A 205 14.55 -34.58 -10.31
CA GLU A 205 15.76 -35.16 -9.72
C GLU A 205 16.85 -34.10 -9.49
N ALA A 206 16.93 -33.10 -10.38
CA ALA A 206 17.82 -31.97 -10.19
C ALA A 206 17.33 -31.11 -9.01
N LEU A 207 18.27 -30.61 -8.19
CA LEU A 207 17.92 -29.89 -6.97
C LEU A 207 17.30 -28.53 -7.27
N ALA A 208 17.82 -27.85 -8.30
CA ALA A 208 17.45 -26.49 -8.63
C ALA A 208 17.16 -26.31 -10.12
N ALA A 209 16.34 -25.29 -10.43
CA ALA A 209 16.15 -24.80 -11.78
C ALA A 209 16.62 -23.35 -11.93
N ALA A 210 17.14 -23.02 -13.11
CA ALA A 210 17.63 -21.70 -13.47
C ALA A 210 16.99 -21.18 -14.77
N PHE A 211 16.48 -19.95 -14.74
CA PHE A 211 15.87 -19.27 -15.88
C PHE A 211 16.64 -17.99 -16.21
N ILE A 212 17.91 -18.14 -16.57
CA ILE A 212 18.82 -17.02 -16.83
C ILE A 212 19.06 -16.88 -18.33
N SER A 213 18.65 -15.73 -18.91
CA SER A 213 18.82 -15.46 -20.35
C SER A 213 19.76 -14.29 -20.66
N ASN A 214 20.09 -13.45 -19.68
CA ASN A 214 21.11 -12.43 -19.83
C ASN A 214 22.46 -12.95 -19.30
N CYS A 215 23.38 -13.35 -20.17
CA CYS A 215 24.64 -13.92 -19.71
C CYS A 215 25.70 -12.86 -19.35
N GLY A 216 25.43 -11.57 -19.66
CA GLY A 216 26.28 -10.42 -19.34
C GLY A 216 25.77 -9.63 -18.14
N ALA A 217 25.48 -10.32 -17.04
CA ALA A 217 25.06 -9.67 -15.79
C ALA A 217 26.18 -8.80 -15.21
N ARG A 218 25.85 -7.68 -14.56
CA ARG A 218 26.81 -6.84 -13.81
C ARG A 218 27.02 -7.38 -12.38
N ASN A 219 27.20 -8.69 -12.25
CA ASN A 219 27.50 -9.38 -11.00
C ASN A 219 28.14 -10.77 -11.27
N PHE A 220 28.35 -11.54 -10.20
CA PHE A 220 29.04 -12.84 -10.24
C PHE A 220 28.10 -14.05 -10.41
N ARG A 221 26.86 -13.85 -10.89
CA ARG A 221 25.82 -14.90 -10.82
C ARG A 221 26.11 -16.15 -11.65
N LEU A 222 26.80 -16.01 -12.78
CA LEU A 222 27.15 -17.17 -13.62
C LEU A 222 28.32 -17.94 -13.00
N GLN A 223 29.30 -17.24 -12.43
CA GLN A 223 30.38 -17.88 -11.68
C GLN A 223 29.82 -18.65 -10.47
N ALA A 224 28.84 -18.08 -9.75
CA ALA A 224 28.16 -18.79 -8.67
C ALA A 224 27.42 -20.04 -9.17
N LEU A 225 26.73 -19.97 -10.32
CA LEU A 225 26.06 -21.11 -10.94
C LEU A 225 27.06 -22.22 -11.29
N GLU A 226 28.15 -21.88 -11.99
CA GLU A 226 29.23 -22.82 -12.36
C GLU A 226 29.86 -23.47 -11.11
N MET A 227 30.09 -22.70 -10.06
CA MET A 227 30.63 -23.21 -8.80
C MET A 227 29.65 -24.17 -8.11
N LEU A 228 28.33 -23.89 -8.13
CA LEU A 228 27.32 -24.82 -7.62
C LEU A 228 27.33 -26.13 -8.42
N GLU A 229 27.41 -26.07 -9.75
CA GLU A 229 27.51 -27.25 -10.62
C GLU A 229 28.78 -28.07 -10.31
N ASN A 230 29.94 -27.40 -10.16
CA ASN A 230 31.22 -28.03 -9.80
C ASN A 230 31.21 -28.67 -8.41
N LEU A 231 30.38 -28.16 -7.49
CA LEU A 231 30.13 -28.75 -6.18
C LEU A 231 29.05 -29.83 -6.22
N ASP A 232 28.71 -30.34 -7.41
CA ASP A 232 27.77 -31.43 -7.63
C ASP A 232 26.34 -31.09 -7.14
N VAL A 233 25.93 -29.83 -7.31
CA VAL A 233 24.51 -29.42 -7.26
C VAL A 233 23.96 -29.54 -8.67
N LYS A 234 23.10 -30.55 -8.91
CA LYS A 234 22.43 -30.72 -10.20
C LYS A 234 21.46 -29.57 -10.46
N ILE A 235 21.70 -28.80 -11.52
CA ILE A 235 20.92 -27.63 -11.91
C ILE A 235 20.38 -27.82 -13.32
N ASP A 236 19.07 -27.68 -13.48
CA ASP A 236 18.42 -27.62 -14.80
C ASP A 236 18.28 -26.16 -15.25
N SER A 237 18.97 -25.81 -16.32
CA SER A 237 19.01 -24.46 -16.89
C SER A 237 18.15 -24.39 -18.14
N TYR A 238 17.06 -23.64 -18.05
CA TYR A 238 16.04 -23.43 -19.10
C TYR A 238 16.26 -22.13 -19.89
N GLY A 239 16.97 -21.17 -19.31
CA GLY A 239 17.29 -19.90 -19.94
C GLY A 239 18.37 -20.02 -21.04
N SER A 240 18.71 -18.90 -21.68
CA SER A 240 19.73 -18.91 -22.75
C SER A 240 21.15 -19.18 -22.25
N CYS A 241 21.43 -18.97 -20.96
CA CYS A 241 22.73 -19.28 -20.34
C CYS A 241 22.73 -20.72 -19.81
N HIS A 242 23.84 -21.46 -20.02
CA HIS A 242 24.02 -22.90 -19.78
C HIS A 242 23.08 -23.81 -20.58
N ARG A 243 21.77 -23.52 -20.59
CA ARG A 243 20.73 -24.11 -21.46
C ARG A 243 20.84 -25.63 -21.66
N ASN A 244 20.85 -26.38 -20.56
CA ASN A 244 20.86 -27.85 -20.60
C ASN A 244 19.45 -28.47 -20.68
N ARG A 245 18.38 -27.66 -20.61
CA ARG A 245 16.98 -28.02 -20.86
C ARG A 245 16.35 -27.12 -21.93
N ASP A 246 15.25 -27.57 -22.53
CA ASP A 246 14.48 -26.74 -23.47
C ASP A 246 13.67 -25.68 -22.71
N GLY A 247 13.87 -24.41 -23.07
CA GLY A 247 13.23 -23.25 -22.43
C GLY A 247 11.78 -23.01 -22.84
N LYS A 248 11.20 -23.82 -23.75
CA LYS A 248 9.78 -23.71 -24.16
C LYS A 248 8.83 -24.29 -23.11
N VAL A 249 8.86 -23.72 -21.91
CA VAL A 249 8.06 -24.15 -20.76
C VAL A 249 7.42 -22.96 -20.05
N ASP A 250 6.33 -23.19 -19.33
CA ASP A 250 5.87 -22.23 -18.34
C ASP A 250 6.83 -22.21 -17.15
N LYS A 251 7.36 -21.02 -16.82
CA LYS A 251 8.40 -20.86 -15.80
C LYS A 251 7.89 -21.26 -14.41
N VAL A 252 6.74 -20.73 -13.98
CA VAL A 252 6.26 -20.93 -12.60
C VAL A 252 5.80 -22.37 -12.41
N GLU A 253 5.08 -22.94 -13.39
CA GLU A 253 4.69 -24.36 -13.37
C GLU A 253 5.89 -25.30 -13.42
N THR A 254 6.99 -24.87 -14.04
CA THR A 254 8.25 -25.63 -14.00
C THR A 254 8.92 -25.54 -12.64
N LEU A 255 9.08 -24.33 -12.09
CA LEU A 255 9.67 -24.12 -10.78
C LEU A 255 8.97 -24.93 -9.69
N LYS A 256 7.63 -25.09 -9.77
CA LYS A 256 6.83 -25.89 -8.83
C LYS A 256 7.39 -27.30 -8.60
N ARG A 257 8.05 -27.90 -9.58
CA ARG A 257 8.61 -29.26 -9.49
C ARG A 257 9.98 -29.35 -8.82
N TYR A 258 10.66 -28.21 -8.59
CA TYR A 258 12.00 -28.16 -8.00
C TYR A 258 11.97 -27.70 -6.54
N LYS A 259 12.90 -28.23 -5.74
CA LYS A 259 13.09 -27.79 -4.34
C LYS A 259 13.66 -26.38 -4.28
N PHE A 260 14.60 -26.04 -5.16
CA PHE A 260 15.26 -24.75 -5.22
C PHE A 260 15.02 -24.03 -6.55
N SER A 261 15.00 -22.71 -6.51
CA SER A 261 14.96 -21.83 -7.68
C SER A 261 16.14 -20.88 -7.62
N LEU A 262 16.97 -20.83 -8.68
CA LEU A 262 18.06 -19.85 -8.75
C LEU A 262 17.50 -18.48 -9.14
N ALA A 263 17.13 -17.70 -8.13
CA ALA A 263 16.59 -16.35 -8.25
C ALA A 263 17.73 -15.32 -8.35
N PHE A 264 18.56 -15.44 -9.39
CA PHE A 264 19.75 -14.62 -9.57
C PHE A 264 19.45 -13.34 -10.35
N GLU A 265 19.62 -12.19 -9.72
CA GLU A 265 19.41 -10.87 -10.31
C GLU A 265 20.52 -10.48 -11.29
N ASN A 266 20.25 -9.50 -12.14
CA ASN A 266 21.22 -9.01 -13.13
C ASN A 266 22.34 -8.16 -12.50
N SER A 267 22.17 -7.72 -11.26
CA SER A 267 23.05 -6.81 -10.53
C SER A 267 22.81 -6.95 -9.03
N ASN A 268 23.80 -6.57 -8.23
CA ASN A 268 23.68 -6.54 -6.77
C ASN A 268 23.39 -5.09 -6.34
N GLU A 269 22.15 -4.80 -5.97
CA GLU A 269 21.69 -3.46 -5.59
C GLU A 269 20.67 -3.57 -4.46
N GLU A 270 20.77 -2.69 -3.46
CA GLU A 270 19.84 -2.66 -2.32
C GLU A 270 18.40 -2.57 -2.83
N ASP A 271 17.52 -3.41 -2.28
CA ASP A 271 16.09 -3.51 -2.62
C ASP A 271 15.75 -3.92 -4.05
N TYR A 272 16.75 -4.20 -4.89
CA TYR A 272 16.51 -4.71 -6.24
C TYR A 272 16.16 -6.20 -6.19
N VAL A 273 14.89 -6.46 -5.86
CA VAL A 273 14.28 -7.80 -5.75
C VAL A 273 13.14 -7.89 -6.76
N THR A 274 13.29 -8.76 -7.76
CA THR A 274 12.39 -8.81 -8.92
C THR A 274 11.46 -10.02 -8.91
N GLU A 275 10.75 -10.24 -10.01
CA GLU A 275 9.87 -11.39 -10.22
C GLU A 275 10.56 -12.73 -9.98
N LYS A 276 11.89 -12.81 -10.17
CA LYS A 276 12.67 -14.04 -9.96
C LYS A 276 12.52 -14.56 -8.54
N TYR A 277 12.57 -13.66 -7.57
CA TYR A 277 12.40 -14.01 -6.16
C TYR A 277 10.96 -14.39 -5.85
N PHE A 278 10.00 -13.52 -6.18
CA PHE A 278 8.59 -13.75 -5.82
C PHE A 278 7.97 -14.95 -6.54
N GLN A 279 8.31 -15.21 -7.81
CA GLN A 279 7.88 -16.43 -8.51
C GLN A 279 8.41 -17.70 -7.86
N SER A 280 9.59 -17.65 -7.22
CA SER A 280 10.12 -18.79 -6.45
C SER A 280 9.23 -19.08 -5.23
N LEU A 281 8.79 -18.04 -4.53
CA LEU A 281 7.85 -18.16 -3.41
C LEU A 281 6.50 -18.72 -3.86
N VAL A 282 5.94 -18.22 -4.96
CA VAL A 282 4.69 -18.74 -5.56
C VAL A 282 4.82 -20.23 -5.88
N ALA A 283 5.94 -20.65 -6.48
CA ALA A 283 6.20 -22.06 -6.82
C ALA A 283 6.39 -22.98 -5.59
N GLY A 284 6.50 -22.42 -4.38
CA GLY A 284 6.85 -23.17 -3.18
C GLY A 284 8.25 -23.76 -3.27
N SER A 285 9.16 -23.09 -3.97
CA SER A 285 10.57 -23.44 -4.08
C SER A 285 11.39 -22.48 -3.23
N ILE A 286 12.46 -22.97 -2.61
CA ILE A 286 13.35 -22.13 -1.80
C ILE A 286 14.23 -21.31 -2.76
N PRO A 287 14.12 -19.97 -2.79
CA PRO A 287 14.97 -19.13 -3.61
C PRO A 287 16.43 -19.19 -3.13
N VAL A 288 17.34 -19.46 -4.07
CA VAL A 288 18.78 -19.22 -3.93
C VAL A 288 19.10 -17.93 -4.65
N VAL A 289 19.61 -16.93 -3.94
CA VAL A 289 19.70 -15.55 -4.42
C VAL A 289 21.15 -15.12 -4.60
N VAL A 290 21.43 -14.49 -5.74
CA VAL A 290 22.55 -13.57 -5.98
C VAL A 290 21.89 -12.27 -6.41
N GLY A 291 22.02 -11.18 -5.64
CA GLY A 291 21.29 -9.96 -5.91
C GLY A 291 21.37 -8.94 -4.77
N ALA A 292 20.22 -8.48 -4.29
CA ALA A 292 20.14 -7.47 -3.24
C ALA A 292 20.91 -7.89 -1.97
N PRO A 293 21.89 -7.09 -1.50
CA PRO A 293 22.67 -7.44 -0.31
C PRO A 293 21.83 -7.62 0.97
N ASN A 294 20.67 -6.97 1.01
CA ASN A 294 19.70 -6.98 2.11
C ASN A 294 18.52 -7.94 1.87
N ILE A 295 18.64 -8.94 0.99
CA ILE A 295 17.55 -9.87 0.64
C ILE A 295 16.86 -10.54 1.85
N GLN A 296 17.55 -10.66 2.99
CA GLN A 296 16.96 -11.21 4.21
C GLN A 296 15.76 -10.38 4.73
N GLU A 297 15.72 -9.08 4.45
CA GLU A 297 14.58 -8.21 4.78
C GLU A 297 13.31 -8.55 3.97
N PHE A 298 13.47 -9.27 2.86
CA PHE A 298 12.40 -9.76 1.99
C PHE A 298 12.00 -11.20 2.33
N SER A 299 12.57 -11.82 3.38
CA SER A 299 12.26 -13.20 3.74
C SER A 299 10.88 -13.36 4.39
N PRO A 300 10.03 -14.27 3.89
CA PRO A 300 8.74 -14.54 4.51
C PRO A 300 8.86 -15.29 5.84
N GLY A 301 10.01 -15.91 6.12
CA GLY A 301 10.23 -16.66 7.36
C GLY A 301 11.67 -17.15 7.51
N GLU A 302 11.95 -17.78 8.65
CA GLU A 302 13.27 -18.36 8.91
C GLU A 302 13.56 -19.50 7.93
N GLY A 303 14.78 -19.54 7.39
CA GLY A 303 15.22 -20.59 6.46
C GLY A 303 14.54 -20.58 5.08
N ALA A 304 13.74 -19.54 4.77
CA ALA A 304 12.99 -19.45 3.50
C ALA A 304 13.83 -18.97 2.30
N ILE A 305 15.07 -18.51 2.51
CA ILE A 305 15.98 -18.03 1.45
C ILE A 305 17.39 -18.56 1.71
N LEU A 306 18.11 -18.92 0.65
CA LEU A 306 19.56 -19.08 0.67
C LEU A 306 20.20 -17.91 -0.08
N HIS A 307 21.13 -17.20 0.54
CA HIS A 307 21.78 -16.03 -0.07
C HIS A 307 23.25 -16.33 -0.35
N ILE A 308 23.67 -16.14 -1.60
CA ILE A 308 25.07 -16.13 -2.02
C ILE A 308 25.44 -14.65 -2.17
N LYS A 309 26.01 -14.07 -1.12
CA LYS A 309 26.39 -12.65 -1.08
C LYS A 309 27.70 -12.42 -1.83
N GLU A 310 28.59 -13.39 -1.78
CA GLU A 310 29.86 -13.44 -2.50
C GLU A 310 30.23 -14.89 -2.88
N LEU A 311 31.26 -15.06 -3.72
CA LEU A 311 31.63 -16.38 -4.23
C LEU A 311 32.07 -17.37 -3.15
N ASP A 312 32.64 -16.86 -2.04
CA ASP A 312 33.08 -17.68 -0.91
C ASP A 312 31.89 -18.36 -0.20
N ASP A 313 30.68 -17.81 -0.31
CA ASP A 313 29.47 -18.41 0.26
C ASP A 313 29.03 -19.67 -0.48
N VAL A 314 29.39 -19.83 -1.77
CA VAL A 314 28.82 -20.85 -2.66
C VAL A 314 29.00 -22.26 -2.10
N ALA A 315 30.17 -22.55 -1.52
CA ALA A 315 30.43 -23.87 -0.92
C ALA A 315 29.50 -24.18 0.27
N SER A 316 29.27 -23.19 1.13
CA SER A 316 28.38 -23.32 2.29
C SER A 316 26.91 -23.43 1.86
N VAL A 317 26.51 -22.68 0.83
CA VAL A 317 25.17 -22.72 0.27
C VAL A 317 24.91 -24.05 -0.42
N ALA A 318 25.85 -24.57 -1.23
CA ALA A 318 25.75 -25.89 -1.85
C ALA A 318 25.56 -27.00 -0.80
N LYS A 319 26.35 -26.97 0.28
CA LYS A 319 26.21 -27.90 1.41
C LYS A 319 24.82 -27.81 2.04
N THR A 320 24.32 -26.60 2.24
CA THR A 320 22.98 -26.35 2.81
C THR A 320 21.88 -26.86 1.89
N MET A 321 21.99 -26.60 0.57
CA MET A 321 21.05 -27.11 -0.44
C MET A 321 20.97 -28.64 -0.41
N LYS A 322 22.13 -29.33 -0.39
CA LYS A 322 22.17 -30.80 -0.32
C LYS A 322 21.57 -31.32 0.99
N ASN A 323 21.88 -30.69 2.12
CA ASN A 323 21.31 -31.05 3.43
C ASN A 323 19.78 -30.95 3.42
N ILE A 324 19.24 -29.80 3.04
CA ILE A 324 17.78 -29.57 2.92
C ILE A 324 17.16 -30.55 1.91
N ALA A 325 17.82 -30.80 0.77
CA ALA A 325 17.31 -31.75 -0.22
C ALA A 325 17.21 -33.18 0.31
N SER A 326 18.15 -33.60 1.16
CA SER A 326 18.17 -34.95 1.74
C SER A 326 17.31 -35.10 3.00
N ASN A 327 16.83 -33.99 3.58
CA ASN A 327 16.10 -33.98 4.85
C ASN A 327 14.70 -33.36 4.67
N PRO A 328 13.64 -34.17 4.62
CA PRO A 328 12.26 -33.69 4.49
C PRO A 328 11.85 -32.69 5.58
N ASP A 329 12.30 -32.87 6.82
CA ASP A 329 11.97 -31.97 7.93
C ASP A 329 12.61 -30.60 7.73
N ALA A 330 13.88 -30.56 7.30
CA ALA A 330 14.56 -29.31 6.99
C ALA A 330 13.89 -28.57 5.82
N PHE A 331 13.46 -29.29 4.78
CA PHE A 331 12.72 -28.71 3.65
C PHE A 331 11.35 -28.16 4.08
N ASN A 332 10.61 -28.93 4.88
CA ASN A 332 9.32 -28.50 5.42
C ASN A 332 9.47 -27.29 6.34
N GLN A 333 10.54 -27.23 7.14
CA GLN A 333 10.84 -26.09 8.01
C GLN A 333 11.09 -24.81 7.19
N SER A 334 11.87 -24.87 6.10
CA SER A 334 12.09 -23.74 5.20
C SER A 334 10.82 -23.20 4.53
N LEU A 335 9.78 -24.02 4.42
CA LEU A 335 8.48 -23.65 3.84
C LEU A 335 7.38 -23.52 4.90
N ARG A 336 7.72 -23.54 6.20
CA ARG A 336 6.73 -23.52 7.29
C ARG A 336 5.83 -22.28 7.24
N TRP A 337 6.38 -21.15 6.80
CA TRP A 337 5.65 -19.89 6.59
C TRP A 337 4.46 -19.99 5.62
N LYS A 338 4.44 -20.99 4.71
CA LYS A 338 3.28 -21.25 3.84
C LYS A 338 2.04 -21.71 4.59
N TYR A 339 2.23 -22.27 5.79
CA TYR A 339 1.17 -22.84 6.62
C TYR A 339 0.85 -21.96 7.81
N ASP A 340 1.88 -21.49 8.52
CA ASP A 340 1.72 -20.63 9.71
C ASP A 340 1.44 -19.16 9.34
N GLY A 341 1.69 -18.80 8.07
CA GLY A 341 1.70 -17.42 7.59
C GLY A 341 3.11 -16.81 7.61
N PRO A 342 3.36 -15.80 6.78
CA PRO A 342 4.65 -15.12 6.74
C PRO A 342 4.86 -14.23 7.98
N SER A 343 6.11 -13.81 8.19
CA SER A 343 6.47 -12.85 9.22
C SER A 343 5.73 -11.52 9.05
N ASP A 344 5.52 -10.81 10.15
CA ASP A 344 4.87 -9.49 10.10
C ASP A 344 5.70 -8.46 9.34
N SER A 345 7.04 -8.57 9.35
CA SER A 345 7.88 -7.69 8.52
C SER A 345 7.66 -7.93 7.03
N PHE A 346 7.50 -9.20 6.62
CA PHE A 346 7.18 -9.53 5.24
C PHE A 346 5.79 -9.03 4.86
N LYS A 347 4.78 -9.23 5.70
CA LYS A 347 3.43 -8.66 5.46
C LYS A 347 3.51 -7.14 5.30
N ALA A 348 4.13 -6.45 6.25
CA ALA A 348 4.29 -5.00 6.22
C ALA A 348 5.04 -4.52 4.95
N LEU A 349 5.97 -5.30 4.41
CA LEU A 349 6.60 -4.99 3.13
C LEU A 349 5.62 -5.15 1.96
N ILE A 350 4.98 -6.31 1.81
CA ILE A 350 4.11 -6.61 0.66
C ILE A 350 2.84 -5.75 0.66
N ASP A 351 2.29 -5.45 1.84
CA ASP A 351 1.08 -4.64 2.00
C ASP A 351 1.25 -3.20 1.48
N MET A 352 2.48 -2.71 1.30
CA MET A 352 2.72 -1.43 0.62
C MET A 352 2.09 -1.41 -0.78
N ALA A 353 2.08 -2.55 -1.46
CA ALA A 353 1.54 -2.67 -2.81
C ALA A 353 0.01 -2.79 -2.84
N ALA A 354 -0.67 -2.94 -1.70
CA ALA A 354 -2.13 -2.86 -1.63
C ALA A 354 -2.65 -1.49 -2.08
N VAL A 355 -1.82 -0.45 -1.94
CA VAL A 355 -2.09 0.86 -2.56
C VAL A 355 -1.22 1.01 -3.80
N HIS A 356 -1.88 1.12 -4.95
CA HIS A 356 -1.23 1.27 -6.24
C HIS A 356 -0.21 2.41 -6.24
N SER A 357 0.95 2.22 -6.88
CA SER A 357 2.05 3.19 -6.87
C SER A 357 1.64 4.59 -7.37
N SER A 358 0.72 4.67 -8.34
CA SER A 358 0.14 5.92 -8.82
C SER A 358 -0.72 6.63 -7.76
N CYS A 359 -1.46 5.89 -6.92
CA CYS A 359 -2.19 6.49 -5.81
C CYS A 359 -1.23 6.96 -4.71
N ARG A 360 -0.20 6.17 -4.38
CA ARG A 360 0.85 6.58 -3.44
C ARG A 360 1.58 7.85 -3.89
N LEU A 361 1.80 8.02 -5.20
CA LEU A 361 2.31 9.26 -5.78
C LEU A 361 1.39 10.46 -5.50
N CYS A 362 0.08 10.32 -5.70
CA CYS A 362 -0.88 11.38 -5.38
C CYS A 362 -0.95 11.69 -3.88
N ILE A 363 -0.92 10.67 -3.01
CA ILE A 363 -0.86 10.86 -1.56
C ILE A 363 0.40 11.64 -1.18
N HIS A 364 1.55 11.32 -1.78
CA HIS A 364 2.81 12.02 -1.56
C HIS A 364 2.74 13.49 -1.99
N ILE A 365 2.22 13.78 -3.19
CA ILE A 365 2.05 15.15 -3.68
C ILE A 365 1.09 15.94 -2.80
N ALA A 366 -0.08 15.37 -2.49
CA ALA A 366 -1.08 15.99 -1.62
C ALA A 366 -0.52 16.27 -0.22
N THR A 367 0.25 15.33 0.34
CA THR A 367 0.92 15.51 1.64
C THR A 367 1.90 16.68 1.58
N LYS A 368 2.74 16.77 0.54
CA LYS A 368 3.67 17.90 0.37
C LYS A 368 2.97 19.25 0.21
N ILE A 369 1.81 19.28 -0.48
CA ILE A 369 1.00 20.50 -0.62
C ILE A 369 0.51 20.95 0.77
N HIS A 370 -0.08 20.03 1.55
CA HIS A 370 -0.52 20.31 2.92
C HIS A 370 0.64 20.76 3.81
N GLU A 371 1.79 20.07 3.79
CA GLU A 371 2.97 20.44 4.58
C GLU A 371 3.50 21.84 4.24
N LYS A 372 3.41 22.26 2.98
CA LYS A 372 3.78 23.62 2.57
C LYS A 372 2.80 24.64 3.12
N GLU A 373 1.51 24.35 3.10
CA GLU A 373 0.46 25.24 3.65
C GLU A 373 0.57 25.36 5.18
N GLU A 374 0.92 24.28 5.87
CA GLU A 374 1.10 24.26 7.33
C GLU A 374 2.27 25.11 7.83
N ARG A 375 3.20 25.48 6.94
CA ARG A 375 4.29 26.43 7.27
C ARG A 375 3.84 27.89 7.17
N THR A 376 2.62 28.15 6.73
CA THR A 376 2.08 29.52 6.64
C THR A 376 1.53 29.99 7.99
N PRO A 377 1.39 31.31 8.21
CA PRO A 377 0.83 31.86 9.45
C PRO A 377 -0.56 31.32 9.82
N LYS A 378 -1.33 30.83 8.83
CA LYS A 378 -2.66 30.23 9.03
C LYS A 378 -2.64 29.07 10.02
N PHE A 379 -1.56 28.29 10.05
CA PHE A 379 -1.41 27.11 10.92
C PHE A 379 -0.49 27.36 12.12
N ALA A 380 0.11 28.55 12.23
CA ALA A 380 1.06 28.89 13.29
C ALA A 380 0.42 28.97 14.69
N ASN A 381 -0.90 29.20 14.76
CA ASN A 381 -1.63 29.39 16.01
C ASN A 381 -2.31 28.11 16.53
N ARG A 382 -2.07 26.94 15.91
CA ARG A 382 -2.61 25.67 16.40
C ARG A 382 -2.08 25.40 17.82
N PRO A 383 -2.95 25.28 18.84
CA PRO A 383 -2.49 25.02 20.20
C PRO A 383 -1.74 23.69 20.32
N CYS A 384 -2.21 22.65 19.61
CA CYS A 384 -1.66 21.28 19.61
C CYS A 384 -1.53 20.61 20.99
N SER A 385 -1.84 21.32 22.07
CA SER A 385 -1.73 20.86 23.45
C SER A 385 -2.54 21.76 24.39
N CYS A 386 -3.01 21.17 25.48
CA CYS A 386 -3.80 21.84 26.51
C CYS A 386 -3.21 21.53 27.87
N SER A 387 -2.75 22.55 28.59
CA SER A 387 -2.20 22.40 29.95
C SER A 387 -3.24 22.70 31.02
N SER A 388 -3.31 21.82 32.01
CA SER A 388 -4.22 21.90 33.17
C SER A 388 -3.47 21.61 34.47
N LYS A 389 -4.16 21.69 35.61
CA LYS A 389 -3.59 21.27 36.91
C LYS A 389 -3.28 19.78 36.98
N LYS A 390 -3.86 18.97 36.09
CA LYS A 390 -3.67 17.51 36.00
C LYS A 390 -2.59 17.09 35.01
N GLY A 391 -2.01 18.05 34.29
CA GLY A 391 -0.99 17.81 33.26
C GLY A 391 -1.37 18.40 31.91
N THR A 392 -0.53 18.13 30.92
CA THR A 392 -0.68 18.56 29.53
C THR A 392 -1.25 17.43 28.69
N VAL A 393 -2.31 17.69 27.95
CA VAL A 393 -2.82 16.84 26.88
C VAL A 393 -2.18 17.29 25.58
N TYR A 394 -1.58 16.37 24.82
CA TYR A 394 -0.99 16.61 23.51
C TYR A 394 -1.90 16.03 22.44
N HIS A 395 -2.19 16.81 21.40
CA HIS A 395 -2.97 16.41 20.24
C HIS A 395 -2.04 16.00 19.11
N LEU A 396 -2.22 14.77 18.62
CA LEU A 396 -1.44 14.18 17.55
C LEU A 396 -2.37 13.73 16.43
N PHE A 397 -1.84 13.66 15.22
CA PHE A 397 -2.56 13.17 14.05
C PHE A 397 -1.94 11.86 13.58
N VAL A 398 -2.75 10.82 13.42
CA VAL A 398 -2.28 9.51 12.95
C VAL A 398 -3.06 9.05 11.72
N ARG A 399 -2.40 8.45 10.74
CA ARG A 399 -3.07 7.78 9.62
C ARG A 399 -2.47 6.42 9.34
N GLU A 400 -3.25 5.50 8.79
CA GLU A 400 -2.67 4.27 8.25
C GLU A 400 -1.81 4.60 7.03
N ARG A 401 -0.65 3.93 6.91
CA ARG A 401 0.20 4.04 5.72
C ARG A 401 -0.61 3.67 4.46
N GLY A 402 -0.63 4.57 3.49
CA GLY A 402 -1.43 4.42 2.26
C GLY A 402 -2.79 5.11 2.31
N GLN A 403 -3.15 5.71 3.45
CA GLN A 403 -4.25 6.67 3.57
C GLN A 403 -3.72 8.11 3.48
N PHE A 404 -4.62 9.05 3.19
CA PHE A 404 -4.30 10.47 3.15
C PHE A 404 -4.79 11.23 4.39
N LYS A 405 -6.05 11.02 4.78
CA LYS A 405 -6.68 11.67 5.94
C LYS A 405 -6.10 11.11 7.24
N SER A 406 -5.94 11.99 8.22
CA SER A 406 -5.45 11.65 9.57
C SER A 406 -6.56 11.75 10.59
N GLU A 407 -6.41 10.95 11.63
CA GLU A 407 -7.28 10.84 12.79
C GLU A 407 -6.64 11.48 14.01
N SER A 408 -7.45 12.18 14.80
CA SER A 408 -7.01 12.77 16.07
C SER A 408 -6.84 11.72 17.16
N ILE A 409 -5.70 11.77 17.84
CA ILE A 409 -5.43 11.02 19.08
C ILE A 409 -4.81 11.96 20.13
N TYR A 410 -4.92 11.57 21.39
CA TYR A 410 -4.48 12.39 22.52
C TYR A 410 -3.59 11.60 23.47
N LEU A 411 -2.49 12.21 23.91
CA LEU A 411 -1.60 11.66 24.94
C LEU A 411 -1.46 12.63 26.11
N ARG A 412 -1.30 12.10 27.32
CA ARG A 412 -1.22 12.90 28.56
C ARG A 412 0.21 12.94 29.09
N SER A 413 0.66 14.10 29.57
CA SER A 413 1.96 14.27 30.23
C SER A 413 2.08 13.31 31.42
N GLY A 414 3.24 12.67 31.57
CA GLY A 414 3.44 11.62 32.58
C GLY A 414 2.91 10.24 32.18
N GLN A 415 2.26 10.12 31.01
CA GLN A 415 1.83 8.86 30.38
C GLN A 415 2.22 8.81 28.90
N ILE A 416 3.22 9.58 28.47
CA ILE A 416 3.74 9.50 27.10
C ILE A 416 4.70 8.32 27.04
N THR A 417 4.14 7.15 26.76
CA THR A 417 4.89 5.91 26.57
C THR A 417 4.56 5.31 25.21
N LEU A 418 5.44 4.45 24.70
CA LEU A 418 5.22 3.71 23.47
C LEU A 418 3.92 2.88 23.53
N GLY A 419 3.66 2.24 24.68
CA GLY A 419 2.44 1.47 24.91
C GLY A 419 1.18 2.34 24.96
N ALA A 420 1.27 3.55 25.52
CA ALA A 420 0.14 4.50 25.52
C ALA A 420 -0.16 5.01 24.10
N LEU A 421 0.87 5.31 23.31
CA LEU A 421 0.73 5.68 21.90
C LEU A 421 0.06 4.55 21.09
N GLU A 422 0.56 3.32 21.21
CA GLU A 422 -0.03 2.16 20.55
C GLU A 422 -1.50 1.95 20.95
N SER A 423 -1.80 2.05 22.24
CA SER A 423 -3.15 1.90 22.77
C SER A 423 -4.09 2.99 22.26
N ALA A 424 -3.64 4.25 22.19
CA ALA A 424 -4.42 5.37 21.68
C ALA A 424 -4.73 5.20 20.18
N VAL A 425 -3.74 4.76 19.39
CA VAL A 425 -3.94 4.44 17.97
C VAL A 425 -4.95 3.30 17.82
N LEU A 426 -4.76 2.19 18.51
CA LEU A 426 -5.69 1.05 18.43
C LEU A 426 -7.11 1.44 18.87
N ALA A 427 -7.27 2.20 19.95
CA ALA A 427 -8.56 2.65 20.43
C ALA A 427 -9.28 3.54 19.39
N LYS A 428 -8.56 4.48 18.78
CA LYS A 428 -9.12 5.37 17.75
C LYS A 428 -9.51 4.61 16.48
N PHE A 429 -8.65 3.76 15.96
CA PHE A 429 -8.98 3.02 14.73
C PHE A 429 -10.07 1.96 14.94
N ARG A 430 -10.16 1.35 16.13
CA ARG A 430 -11.28 0.46 16.50
C ARG A 430 -12.61 1.21 16.62
N SER A 431 -12.61 2.40 17.22
CA SER A 431 -13.86 3.17 17.35
C SER A 431 -14.43 3.62 16.00
N LEU A 432 -13.59 3.70 14.97
CA LEU A 432 -13.98 3.99 13.59
C LEU A 432 -14.36 2.75 12.78
N ASN A 433 -14.32 1.54 13.37
CA ASN A 433 -14.44 0.27 12.64
C ASN A 433 -13.50 0.21 11.42
N HIS A 434 -12.27 0.68 11.59
CA HIS A 434 -11.32 0.82 10.49
C HIS A 434 -10.94 -0.53 9.87
N VAL A 435 -10.95 -0.57 8.55
CA VAL A 435 -10.48 -1.73 7.76
C VAL A 435 -9.12 -1.37 7.15
N PRO A 436 -8.03 -2.10 7.48
CA PRO A 436 -6.71 -1.85 6.92
C PRO A 436 -6.69 -1.89 5.40
N VAL A 437 -5.88 -1.03 4.76
CA VAL A 437 -5.81 -0.91 3.28
C VAL A 437 -5.49 -2.23 2.57
N TRP A 438 -4.78 -3.13 3.24
CA TRP A 438 -4.36 -4.42 2.72
C TRP A 438 -5.41 -5.54 2.86
N LYS A 439 -6.50 -5.31 3.59
CA LYS A 439 -7.44 -6.37 3.99
C LYS A 439 -8.01 -7.12 2.79
N ASP A 440 -8.46 -6.41 1.78
CA ASP A 440 -9.10 -7.00 0.59
C ASP A 440 -8.08 -7.69 -0.33
N GLU A 441 -6.85 -7.18 -0.35
CA GLU A 441 -5.75 -7.67 -1.20
C GLU A 441 -5.10 -8.92 -0.63
N ARG A 442 -5.02 -9.07 0.70
CA ARG A 442 -4.42 -10.25 1.31
C ARG A 442 -5.22 -11.53 1.00
N PRO A 443 -4.53 -12.65 0.72
CA PRO A 443 -5.17 -13.95 0.55
C PRO A 443 -6.03 -14.33 1.77
N PRO A 444 -7.19 -14.99 1.59
CA PRO A 444 -8.07 -15.37 2.70
C PRO A 444 -7.37 -16.17 3.81
N SER A 445 -6.34 -16.96 3.47
CA SER A 445 -5.57 -17.76 4.41
C SER A 445 -4.77 -16.93 5.44
N ILE A 446 -4.47 -15.66 5.15
CA ILE A 446 -3.66 -14.78 6.01
C ILE A 446 -4.31 -13.41 6.25
N ARG A 447 -5.58 -13.25 5.87
CA ARG A 447 -6.32 -11.99 6.01
C ARG A 447 -6.61 -11.62 7.46
N GLY A 448 -6.64 -12.61 8.36
CA GLY A 448 -6.97 -12.44 9.77
C GLY A 448 -8.41 -12.02 10.03
N GLY A 449 -8.77 -11.84 11.31
CA GLY A 449 -10.06 -11.28 11.75
C GLY A 449 -10.06 -9.74 11.76
N ASP A 450 -11.00 -9.13 12.46
CA ASP A 450 -11.13 -7.66 12.52
C ASP A 450 -10.20 -7.01 13.56
N ASP A 451 -9.40 -7.82 14.25
CA ASP A 451 -8.42 -7.36 15.23
C ASP A 451 -7.27 -6.61 14.53
N LEU A 452 -7.12 -5.34 14.90
CA LEU A 452 -5.97 -4.54 14.50
C LEU A 452 -4.75 -4.87 15.37
N LYS A 453 -3.63 -5.16 14.72
CA LYS A 453 -2.31 -5.28 15.33
C LYS A 453 -1.39 -4.21 14.77
N VAL A 454 -0.82 -3.38 15.64
CA VAL A 454 0.19 -2.39 15.24
C VAL A 454 1.51 -3.10 15.00
N TYR A 455 2.08 -2.92 13.80
CA TYR A 455 3.45 -3.32 13.50
C TYR A 455 4.43 -2.20 13.83
N LYS A 456 4.08 -0.96 13.44
CA LYS A 456 4.96 0.19 13.60
C LYS A 456 4.21 1.51 13.59
N ILE A 457 4.69 2.45 14.39
CA ILE A 457 4.25 3.85 14.38
C ILE A 457 5.48 4.73 14.20
N TYR A 458 5.43 5.68 13.26
CA TYR A 458 6.56 6.53 12.91
C TYR A 458 6.10 7.90 12.36
N PRO A 459 6.96 8.94 12.34
CA PRO A 459 6.63 10.24 11.75
C PRO A 459 6.25 10.17 10.27
N VAL A 460 5.23 10.95 9.86
CA VAL A 460 4.93 11.15 8.44
C VAL A 460 6.17 11.72 7.72
N GLY A 461 6.41 11.26 6.48
CA GLY A 461 7.48 11.78 5.61
C GLY A 461 8.74 10.93 5.54
N LEU A 462 8.82 9.84 6.31
CA LEU A 462 9.91 8.85 6.17
C LEU A 462 9.78 8.02 4.89
N THR A 463 10.91 7.65 4.29
CA THR A 463 10.94 6.66 3.20
C THR A 463 10.53 5.28 3.71
N GLN A 464 10.22 4.34 2.82
CA GLN A 464 9.83 2.99 3.24
C GLN A 464 10.98 2.24 3.92
N ARG A 465 12.22 2.44 3.45
CA ARG A 465 13.42 1.89 4.10
C ARG A 465 13.56 2.42 5.53
N GLN A 466 13.37 3.72 5.73
CA GLN A 466 13.37 4.32 7.07
C GLN A 466 12.20 3.79 7.91
N ALA A 467 10.98 3.83 7.39
CA ALA A 467 9.78 3.39 8.09
C ALA A 467 9.87 1.93 8.53
N LEU A 468 10.28 1.00 7.66
CA LEU A 468 10.33 -0.44 7.97
C LEU A 468 11.59 -0.83 8.76
N TYR A 469 12.76 -0.35 8.36
CA TYR A 469 14.05 -0.90 8.81
C TYR A 469 14.97 0.11 9.52
N GLY A 470 14.74 1.42 9.40
CA GLY A 470 15.65 2.44 9.95
C GLY A 470 15.19 3.12 11.24
N PHE A 471 13.93 3.54 11.30
CA PHE A 471 13.38 4.35 12.38
C PHE A 471 12.72 3.47 13.44
N ARG A 472 12.92 3.80 14.72
CA ARG A 472 12.05 3.42 15.83
C ARG A 472 12.31 4.42 16.95
N PHE A 473 11.28 4.73 17.73
CA PHE A 473 11.52 5.30 19.05
C PHE A 473 12.23 4.24 19.91
N ARG A 474 13.38 4.59 20.47
CA ARG A 474 14.22 3.69 21.27
C ARG A 474 13.61 3.41 22.62
N ASP A 475 12.97 4.42 23.20
CA ASP A 475 12.34 4.38 24.52
C ASP A 475 11.25 5.46 24.63
N ASP A 476 10.56 5.45 25.77
CA ASP A 476 9.50 6.42 26.09
C ASP A 476 10.02 7.88 26.15
N SER A 477 11.29 8.08 26.53
CA SER A 477 11.88 9.42 26.64
C SER A 477 12.09 10.06 25.27
N GLU A 478 12.51 9.27 24.28
CA GLU A 478 12.64 9.75 22.90
C GLU A 478 11.28 10.10 22.28
N LEU A 479 10.24 9.30 22.55
CA LEU A 479 8.88 9.64 22.13
C LEU A 479 8.39 10.93 22.79
N GLU A 480 8.58 11.06 24.11
CA GLU A 480 8.17 12.24 24.86
C GLU A 480 8.86 13.50 24.34
N GLN A 481 10.18 13.42 24.08
CA GLN A 481 10.94 14.53 23.52
C GLN A 481 10.43 14.87 22.11
N TYR A 482 10.21 13.87 21.25
CA TYR A 482 9.69 14.08 19.90
C TYR A 482 8.35 14.83 19.90
N ILE A 483 7.41 14.42 20.76
CA ILE A 483 6.08 15.06 20.86
C ILE A 483 6.19 16.52 21.35
N LYS A 484 7.10 16.80 22.29
CA LYS A 484 7.33 18.17 22.79
C LYS A 484 7.96 19.07 21.72
N ASP A 485 8.87 18.52 20.92
CA ASP A 485 9.58 19.27 19.88
C ASP A 485 8.75 19.46 18.60
N HIS A 486 7.71 18.64 18.41
CA HIS A 486 6.86 18.66 17.22
C HIS A 486 5.38 18.84 17.61
N PRO A 487 4.92 20.06 17.91
CA PRO A 487 3.50 20.35 18.10
C PRO A 487 2.67 19.87 16.91
N CYS A 488 1.52 19.25 17.20
CA CYS A 488 0.64 18.64 16.18
C CYS A 488 1.37 17.54 15.39
N ALA A 489 2.19 16.74 16.07
CA ALA A 489 2.98 15.71 15.42
C ALA A 489 2.10 14.79 14.57
N LYS A 490 2.54 14.55 13.33
CA LYS A 490 1.87 13.66 12.39
C LYS A 490 2.61 12.32 12.34
N LEU A 491 1.87 11.26 12.55
CA LEU A 491 2.35 9.89 12.61
C LEU A 491 1.65 9.04 11.54
N GLU A 492 2.35 8.02 11.05
CA GLU A 492 1.76 6.92 10.30
C GLU A 492 1.83 5.64 11.13
N VAL A 493 0.82 4.80 10.96
CA VAL A 493 0.75 3.46 11.53
C VAL A 493 0.74 2.42 10.40
N ILE A 494 1.47 1.33 10.60
CA ILE A 494 1.36 0.11 9.80
C ILE A 494 0.64 -0.93 10.64
N PHE A 495 -0.51 -1.39 10.17
CA PHE A 495 -1.19 -2.56 10.72
C PHE A 495 -0.74 -3.84 10.00
N VAL A 496 -0.71 -4.98 10.69
CA VAL A 496 -0.37 -6.29 10.10
C VAL A 496 -1.28 -7.42 10.52
#